data_AF-A0A920F199-F1
#
_entry.id   AF-A0A920F199-F1
#
_cell.length_a   1.000
_cell.length_b   1.000
_cell.length_c   1.000
_cell.angle_alpha   90.00
_cell.angle_beta   90.00
_cell.angle_gamma   90.00
#
_symmetry.space_group_name_H-M   'P 1'
#
loop_
_entity.id
_entity.type
_entity.pdbx_description
1 polymer ?
#
loop_
_entity_poly.entity_id
_entity_poly.type
_entity_poly.pdbx_seq_one_letter_code
_entity_poly.pdbx_strand_id
1 'polypeptide(L)'
;MVTFSANAQLIITELADPNNNANARFVELTNIGQDSFDLTGYNLIRWTNDNADPTGDGADLSSYGPVAAGEVLTFAKSSSTFESVYGFAPTAQLTTGGVTDSNGDDQIALRNGTTIYDIFGVPGEDGTGTAHEFEDGRAERKSTVTAPNPTWSASEWNVDNDSGGGDGAQNAPEGYDPGQWIGLSVGNDPVVTVGSDVSGLDYFEGYGPSSEGSFSVDGINLAQDITVSVSTSFEISLASGSGFANSLNVLSDQSGTASATIYVRLASGLSPDTYSGNAIVSYSGMDDQTVGLSGIVTAADPQITVTAYLDDLNYIISQGGPSAEDSFSIEGLF
;
A
#
# COMPACT_ATOMS: atom_id res chain seq x y z
N MET A 1 -19.14 14.66 -11.67
CA MET A 1 -18.76 13.72 -10.60
C MET A 1 -17.60 14.40 -9.88
N VAL A 2 -17.83 14.90 -8.67
CA VAL A 2 -16.81 15.68 -7.96
C VAL A 2 -15.87 14.69 -7.29
N THR A 3 -14.64 14.60 -7.79
CA THR A 3 -13.55 13.88 -7.14
C THR A 3 -13.13 14.67 -5.90
N PHE A 4 -13.41 14.13 -4.71
CA PHE A 4 -12.84 14.63 -3.46
C PHE A 4 -11.38 14.19 -3.42
N SER A 5 -10.47 15.14 -3.60
CA SER A 5 -9.07 14.97 -3.20
C SER A 5 -8.93 15.74 -1.89
N ALA A 6 -8.91 14.99 -0.79
CA ALA A 6 -8.78 15.49 0.57
C ALA A 6 -7.33 15.31 1.02
N ASN A 7 -6.52 16.32 0.73
CA ASN A 7 -5.07 16.19 0.84
C ASN A 7 -4.61 15.96 2.29
N ALA A 8 -5.19 16.59 3.31
CA ALA A 8 -4.94 16.20 4.72
C ALA A 8 -6.21 16.37 5.55
N GLN A 9 -6.59 15.37 6.35
CA GLN A 9 -7.82 15.38 7.15
C GLN A 9 -7.60 14.69 8.49
N LEU A 10 -7.54 15.46 9.57
CA LEU A 10 -7.49 14.90 10.92
C LEU A 10 -8.88 14.92 11.54
N ILE A 11 -9.31 13.79 12.09
CA ILE A 11 -10.60 13.64 12.79
C ILE A 11 -10.40 12.96 14.15
N ILE A 12 -11.33 13.23 15.07
CA ILE A 12 -11.51 12.46 16.30
C ILE A 12 -12.17 11.13 15.93
N THR A 13 -11.50 10.03 16.27
CA THR A 13 -11.94 8.68 15.92
C THR A 13 -12.44 7.88 17.11
N GLU A 14 -11.94 8.14 18.31
CA GLU A 14 -12.39 7.46 19.51
C GLU A 14 -12.32 8.35 20.76
N LEU A 15 -13.34 8.24 21.62
CA LEU A 15 -13.37 8.76 22.98
C LEU A 15 -13.71 7.62 23.92
N ALA A 16 -12.89 7.44 24.96
CA ALA A 16 -13.02 6.32 25.88
C ALA A 16 -13.27 6.76 27.32
N ASP A 17 -14.33 6.22 27.92
CA ASP A 17 -14.59 6.28 29.36
C ASP A 17 -14.83 4.89 29.97
N PRO A 18 -13.78 4.10 30.26
CA PRO A 18 -13.96 2.73 30.74
C PRO A 18 -14.66 2.63 32.10
N ASN A 19 -15.76 1.85 32.13
CA ASN A 19 -16.57 1.55 33.33
C ASN A 19 -15.73 1.02 34.51
N ASN A 20 -14.68 0.24 34.22
CA ASN A 20 -13.84 -0.36 35.25
C ASN A 20 -12.57 0.44 35.57
N ASN A 21 -12.23 1.50 34.83
CA ASN A 21 -10.98 2.23 35.01
C ASN A 21 -10.97 3.64 34.39
N ALA A 22 -11.48 4.62 35.14
CA ALA A 22 -11.45 6.04 34.75
C ALA A 22 -10.05 6.64 34.52
N ASN A 23 -8.94 5.95 34.88
CA ASN A 23 -7.58 6.40 34.55
C ASN A 23 -7.09 5.85 33.19
N ALA A 24 -7.82 4.91 32.58
CA ALA A 24 -7.55 4.37 31.25
C ALA A 24 -8.25 5.14 30.11
N ARG A 25 -8.87 6.29 30.43
CA ARG A 25 -9.47 7.21 29.45
C ARG A 25 -8.46 7.71 28.42
N PHE A 26 -8.92 7.85 27.18
CA PHE A 26 -8.13 8.43 26.11
C PHE A 26 -9.02 9.11 25.05
N VAL A 27 -8.37 9.93 24.22
CA VAL A 27 -8.89 10.49 22.98
C VAL A 27 -7.99 10.03 21.85
N GLU A 28 -8.59 9.60 20.74
CA GLU A 28 -7.90 9.17 19.55
C GLU A 28 -8.17 10.12 18.38
N LEU A 29 -7.10 10.47 17.66
CA LEU A 29 -7.16 11.22 16.41
C LEU A 29 -6.57 10.37 15.28
N THR A 30 -7.18 10.44 14.10
CA THR A 30 -6.67 9.76 12.91
C THR A 30 -6.56 10.72 11.74
N ASN A 31 -5.43 10.67 11.02
CA ASN A 31 -5.31 11.32 9.73
C ASN A 31 -5.92 10.42 8.64
N ILE A 32 -7.11 10.76 8.20
CA ILE A 32 -7.87 10.02 7.17
C ILE A 32 -7.59 10.55 5.75
N GLY A 33 -6.71 11.55 5.62
CA GLY A 33 -6.24 12.08 4.33
C GLY A 33 -4.99 11.36 3.82
N GLN A 34 -4.61 11.66 2.57
CA GLN A 34 -3.50 10.99 1.88
C GLN A 34 -2.13 11.66 2.05
N ASP A 35 -2.10 12.93 2.47
CA ASP A 35 -0.88 13.65 2.81
C ASP A 35 -0.73 13.80 4.33
N SER A 36 0.48 14.12 4.75
CA SER A 36 0.77 14.41 6.14
C SER A 36 0.04 15.67 6.63
N PHE A 37 -0.54 15.61 7.83
CA PHE A 37 -1.25 16.72 8.45
C PHE A 37 -0.34 17.50 9.43
N ASP A 38 -0.16 18.80 9.22
CA ASP A 38 0.56 19.67 10.16
C ASP A 38 -0.34 20.12 11.32
N LEU A 39 0.06 19.77 12.55
CA LEU A 39 -0.67 20.10 13.78
C LEU A 39 -0.33 21.47 14.36
N THR A 40 0.52 22.27 13.71
CA THR A 40 0.89 23.61 14.19
C THR A 40 -0.34 24.48 14.45
N GLY A 41 -0.52 24.90 15.70
CA GLY A 41 -1.64 25.75 16.14
C GLY A 41 -2.95 25.00 16.41
N TYR A 42 -2.99 23.67 16.26
CA TYR A 42 -4.14 22.86 16.62
C TYR A 42 -4.13 22.50 18.11
N ASN A 43 -5.32 22.41 18.71
CA ASN A 43 -5.52 21.90 20.06
C ASN A 43 -6.76 21.01 20.17
N LEU A 44 -6.75 20.11 21.15
CA LEU A 44 -7.95 19.44 21.64
C LEU A 44 -8.54 20.24 22.79
N ILE A 45 -9.86 20.42 22.85
CA ILE A 45 -10.47 21.26 23.88
C ILE A 45 -11.82 20.71 24.40
N ARG A 46 -11.98 20.92 25.71
CA ARG A 46 -13.11 20.62 26.61
C ARG A 46 -14.30 21.59 26.50
N TRP A 47 -15.58 21.19 26.49
CA TRP A 47 -16.63 21.90 27.25
C TRP A 47 -17.08 20.97 28.36
N THR A 48 -17.30 21.49 29.57
CA THR A 48 -17.73 20.66 30.69
C THR A 48 -19.23 20.82 30.92
N ASN A 49 -19.99 19.73 30.92
CA ASN A 49 -21.45 19.73 31.08
C ASN A 49 -22.15 20.71 30.12
N ASP A 50 -23.09 21.54 30.61
CA ASP A 50 -23.84 22.54 29.84
C ASP A 50 -23.11 23.89 29.65
N ASN A 51 -21.79 23.95 29.89
CA ASN A 51 -21.06 25.20 29.71
C ASN A 51 -21.04 25.64 28.24
N ALA A 52 -21.32 26.91 27.97
CA ALA A 52 -21.26 27.49 26.64
C ALA A 52 -19.81 27.79 26.19
N ASP A 53 -18.91 28.03 27.14
CA ASP A 53 -17.51 28.34 26.92
C ASP A 53 -16.61 27.13 27.24
N PRO A 54 -15.48 26.95 26.51
CA PRO A 54 -14.60 25.82 26.73
C PRO A 54 -13.89 25.86 28.08
N THR A 55 -13.54 24.67 28.57
CA THR A 55 -12.72 24.46 29.76
C THR A 55 -11.25 24.75 29.47
N GLY A 56 -10.77 25.90 29.93
CA GLY A 56 -9.37 26.30 29.82
C GLY A 56 -8.90 26.56 28.38
N ASP A 57 -7.59 26.45 28.16
CA ASP A 57 -6.96 26.73 26.86
C ASP A 57 -6.91 25.51 25.92
N GLY A 58 -7.34 24.33 26.38
CA GLY A 58 -7.17 23.06 25.68
C GLY A 58 -5.74 22.50 25.73
N ALA A 59 -5.52 21.36 25.08
CA ALA A 59 -4.24 20.69 24.94
C ALA A 59 -3.62 21.01 23.57
N ASP A 60 -2.49 21.73 23.57
CA ASP A 60 -1.73 22.05 22.35
C ASP A 60 -1.19 20.78 21.69
N LEU A 61 -1.43 20.64 20.38
CA LEU A 61 -1.01 19.50 19.58
C LEU A 61 0.19 19.78 18.68
N SER A 62 0.71 21.02 18.68
CA SER A 62 1.71 21.50 17.71
C SER A 62 2.98 20.64 17.63
N SER A 63 3.35 19.93 18.71
CA SER A 63 4.53 19.07 18.75
C SER A 63 4.32 17.62 18.29
N TYR A 64 3.10 17.23 17.94
CA TYR A 64 2.77 15.85 17.57
C TYR A 64 2.55 15.66 16.06
N GLY A 65 2.85 16.70 15.27
CA GLY A 65 2.84 16.64 13.81
C GLY A 65 4.25 16.69 13.20
N PRO A 66 4.38 16.49 11.88
CA PRO A 66 3.30 16.16 10.96
C PRO A 66 2.81 14.71 11.15
N VAL A 67 1.49 14.50 11.05
CA VAL A 67 0.84 13.20 11.19
C VAL A 67 0.74 12.55 9.82
N ALA A 68 1.38 11.40 9.59
CA ALA A 68 1.34 10.72 8.30
C ALA A 68 -0.08 10.26 7.93
N ALA A 69 -0.30 9.95 6.65
CA ALA A 69 -1.56 9.36 6.19
C ALA A 69 -1.83 8.04 6.93
N GLY A 70 -3.05 7.87 7.44
CA GLY A 70 -3.45 6.71 8.22
C GLY A 70 -2.86 6.63 9.64
N GLU A 71 -2.00 7.57 10.04
CA GLU A 71 -1.43 7.57 11.39
C GLU A 71 -2.48 7.92 12.44
N VAL A 72 -2.44 7.16 13.53
CA VAL A 72 -3.33 7.30 14.69
C VAL A 72 -2.54 7.85 15.87
N LEU A 73 -3.05 8.94 16.46
CA LEU A 73 -2.53 9.51 17.68
C LEU A 73 -3.44 9.18 18.86
N THR A 74 -2.87 8.71 19.96
CA THR A 74 -3.60 8.36 21.19
C THR A 74 -3.16 9.26 22.34
N PHE A 75 -4.10 10.02 22.90
CA PHE A 75 -3.85 10.94 24.01
C PHE A 75 -4.54 10.42 25.26
N ALA A 76 -3.76 10.01 26.26
CA ALA A 76 -4.27 9.34 27.45
C ALA A 76 -4.38 10.29 28.65
N LYS A 77 -5.27 9.95 29.59
CA LYS A 77 -5.31 10.57 30.92
C LYS A 77 -4.11 10.19 31.79
N SER A 78 -3.67 8.93 31.74
CA SER A 78 -2.51 8.42 32.46
C SER A 78 -1.73 7.49 31.55
N SER A 79 -0.52 7.89 31.12
CA SER A 79 0.32 7.06 30.24
C SER A 79 0.63 5.69 30.85
N SER A 80 0.95 5.65 32.15
CA SER A 80 1.26 4.39 32.84
C SER A 80 0.04 3.47 32.96
N THR A 81 -1.15 4.02 33.20
CA THR A 81 -2.38 3.22 33.25
C THR A 81 -2.75 2.72 31.86
N PHE A 82 -2.70 3.59 30.85
CA PHE A 82 -2.96 3.25 29.45
C PHE A 82 -2.06 2.10 28.99
N GLU A 83 -0.74 2.23 29.17
CA GLU A 83 0.23 1.21 28.75
C GLU A 83 0.02 -0.12 29.47
N SER A 84 -0.32 -0.08 30.75
CA SER A 84 -0.64 -1.30 31.52
C SER A 84 -1.93 -1.98 31.07
N VAL A 85 -2.91 -1.23 30.54
CA VAL A 85 -4.23 -1.75 30.15
C VAL A 85 -4.22 -2.22 28.69
N TYR A 86 -3.69 -1.41 27.78
CA TYR A 86 -3.75 -1.66 26.33
C TYR A 86 -2.45 -2.26 25.75
N GLY A 87 -1.39 -2.35 26.54
CA GLY A 87 -0.17 -3.09 26.19
C GLY A 87 0.85 -2.31 25.34
N PHE A 88 0.63 -1.00 25.11
CA PHE A 88 1.58 -0.11 24.43
C PHE A 88 1.46 1.33 24.95
N ALA A 89 2.51 2.13 24.80
CA ALA A 89 2.52 3.52 25.24
C ALA A 89 1.64 4.42 24.35
N PRO A 90 0.85 5.36 24.92
CA PRO A 90 0.11 6.33 24.12
C PRO A 90 1.06 7.36 23.48
N THR A 91 0.60 8.09 22.46
CA THR A 91 1.35 9.23 21.88
C THR A 91 1.79 10.21 22.96
N ALA A 92 0.88 10.58 23.86
CA ALA A 92 1.19 11.39 25.04
C ALA A 92 0.13 11.27 26.13
N GLN A 93 0.49 11.68 27.34
CA GLN A 93 -0.47 12.00 28.39
C GLN A 93 -0.80 13.49 28.36
N LEU A 94 -2.09 13.82 28.46
CA LEU A 94 -2.56 15.20 28.59
C LEU A 94 -2.69 15.63 30.07
N THR A 95 -2.78 16.94 30.29
CA THR A 95 -2.85 17.53 31.63
C THR A 95 -4.15 17.19 32.35
N THR A 96 -4.07 16.98 33.66
CA THR A 96 -5.24 16.85 34.54
C THR A 96 -6.14 18.10 34.48
N GLY A 97 -7.46 17.90 34.57
CA GLY A 97 -8.51 18.88 34.30
C GLY A 97 -8.80 19.07 32.80
N GLY A 98 -8.05 18.41 31.92
CA GLY A 98 -8.10 18.59 30.47
C GLY A 98 -9.17 17.75 29.77
N VAL A 99 -8.92 17.47 28.49
CA VAL A 99 -9.86 16.80 27.59
C VAL A 99 -10.11 15.35 27.97
N THR A 100 -9.05 14.62 28.32
CA THR A 100 -9.10 13.20 28.72
C THR A 100 -9.70 12.96 30.11
N ASP A 101 -10.09 14.03 30.82
CA ASP A 101 -10.82 13.94 32.08
C ASP A 101 -12.33 13.94 31.90
N SER A 102 -12.83 14.00 30.67
CA SER A 102 -14.25 13.82 30.40
C SER A 102 -14.79 12.53 31.02
N ASN A 103 -15.98 12.60 31.60
CA ASN A 103 -16.75 11.49 32.17
C ASN A 103 -17.93 11.09 31.28
N GLY A 104 -17.80 11.30 29.97
CA GLY A 104 -18.76 10.75 29.00
C GLY A 104 -19.94 11.64 28.61
N ASP A 105 -20.15 12.78 29.29
CA ASP A 105 -21.25 13.72 29.05
C ASP A 105 -20.78 15.10 28.53
N ASP A 106 -19.48 15.20 28.23
CA ASP A 106 -18.84 16.43 27.78
C ASP A 106 -18.69 16.51 26.26
N GLN A 107 -18.37 17.70 25.78
CA GLN A 107 -18.10 17.99 24.38
C GLN A 107 -16.61 18.16 24.14
N ILE A 108 -16.09 17.52 23.08
CA ILE A 108 -14.67 17.50 22.74
C ILE A 108 -14.49 17.93 21.30
N ALA A 109 -13.65 18.93 21.06
CA ALA A 109 -13.38 19.45 19.73
C ALA A 109 -11.88 19.49 19.40
N LEU A 110 -11.57 19.18 18.14
CA LEU A 110 -10.32 19.57 17.50
C LEU A 110 -10.47 20.98 16.94
N ARG A 111 -9.57 21.88 17.31
CA ARG A 111 -9.62 23.29 16.91
C ARG A 111 -8.28 23.79 16.38
N ASN A 112 -8.33 24.89 15.62
CA ASN A 112 -7.19 25.75 15.36
C ASN A 112 -7.61 27.20 15.67
N GLY A 113 -6.99 27.80 16.68
CA GLY A 113 -7.49 29.02 17.30
C GLY A 113 -8.91 28.82 17.86
N THR A 114 -9.86 29.65 17.43
CA THR A 114 -11.28 29.52 17.84
C THR A 114 -12.13 28.71 16.86
N THR A 115 -11.54 28.25 15.73
CA THR A 115 -12.26 27.51 14.70
C THR A 115 -12.34 26.05 15.09
N ILE A 116 -13.55 25.49 15.16
CA ILE A 116 -13.77 24.06 15.26
C ILE A 116 -13.53 23.44 13.90
N TYR A 117 -12.70 22.39 13.86
CA TYR A 117 -12.49 21.57 12.69
C TYR A 117 -13.34 20.29 12.77
N ASP A 118 -13.35 19.66 13.94
CA ASP A 118 -14.07 18.41 14.17
C ASP A 118 -14.57 18.36 15.62
N ILE A 119 -15.77 17.79 15.87
CA ILE A 119 -16.39 17.83 17.20
C ILE A 119 -17.24 16.59 17.53
N PHE A 120 -17.18 16.19 18.81
CA PHE A 120 -18.14 15.34 19.48
C PHE A 120 -18.94 16.18 20.50
N GLY A 121 -20.27 16.14 20.44
CA GLY A 121 -21.17 16.87 21.32
C GLY A 121 -21.52 18.32 20.92
N VAL A 122 -22.49 18.91 21.61
CA VAL A 122 -23.03 20.25 21.36
C VAL A 122 -22.59 21.23 22.45
N PRO A 123 -21.71 22.21 22.17
CA PRO A 123 -21.30 23.19 23.18
C PRO A 123 -22.51 23.91 23.79
N GLY A 124 -22.57 23.97 25.13
CA GLY A 124 -23.70 24.55 25.87
C GLY A 124 -24.83 23.57 26.19
N GLU A 125 -24.65 22.26 25.93
CA GLU A 125 -25.62 21.21 26.24
C GLU A 125 -24.96 20.10 27.07
N ASP A 126 -25.52 19.80 28.24
CA ASP A 126 -25.17 18.63 29.05
C ASP A 126 -25.49 17.35 28.25
N GLY A 127 -24.49 16.47 28.10
CA GLY A 127 -24.62 15.24 27.33
C GLY A 127 -25.47 14.16 27.97
N THR A 128 -25.73 14.23 29.27
CA THR A 128 -26.50 13.20 30.00
C THR A 128 -27.85 12.90 29.33
N GLY A 129 -28.08 11.64 28.97
CA GLY A 129 -29.28 11.16 28.29
C GLY A 129 -29.47 11.63 26.84
N THR A 130 -28.43 12.19 26.21
CA THR A 130 -28.45 12.65 24.82
C THR A 130 -27.74 11.67 23.88
N ALA A 131 -27.64 12.02 22.59
CA ALA A 131 -26.91 11.20 21.61
C ALA A 131 -25.38 11.31 21.72
N HIS A 132 -24.85 12.25 22.52
CA HIS A 132 -23.41 12.40 22.79
C HIS A 132 -23.05 11.99 24.22
N GLU A 133 -23.80 11.07 24.81
CA GLU A 133 -23.48 10.42 26.09
C GLU A 133 -22.70 9.13 25.85
N PHE A 134 -21.44 9.05 26.32
CA PHE A 134 -20.59 7.86 26.28
C PHE A 134 -20.07 7.48 27.68
N GLU A 135 -20.75 7.91 28.75
CA GLU A 135 -20.39 7.60 30.14
C GLU A 135 -20.26 6.08 30.36
N ASP A 136 -19.17 5.69 31.04
CA ASP A 136 -18.82 4.30 31.28
C ASP A 136 -18.76 3.43 30.00
N GLY A 137 -18.53 4.06 28.85
CA GLY A 137 -18.47 3.41 27.55
C GLY A 137 -17.52 4.08 26.55
N ARG A 138 -17.97 4.16 25.29
CA ARG A 138 -17.13 4.45 24.13
C ARG A 138 -17.90 5.27 23.11
N ALA A 139 -17.25 6.24 22.50
CA ALA A 139 -17.72 6.85 21.26
C ALA A 139 -16.70 6.63 20.15
N GLU A 140 -17.06 5.85 19.13
CA GLU A 140 -16.22 5.55 17.98
C GLU A 140 -16.82 6.18 16.70
N ARG A 141 -15.98 6.84 15.90
CA ARG A 141 -16.41 7.39 14.62
C ARG A 141 -16.76 6.27 13.65
N LYS A 142 -17.87 6.40 12.92
CA LYS A 142 -18.25 5.43 11.88
C LYS A 142 -17.29 5.45 10.70
N SER A 143 -17.02 4.27 10.15
CA SER A 143 -16.19 4.08 8.96
C SER A 143 -16.68 4.81 7.70
N THR A 144 -17.94 5.22 7.65
CA THR A 144 -18.51 6.00 6.54
C THR A 144 -18.12 7.47 6.54
N VAL A 145 -17.43 7.95 7.58
CA VAL A 145 -17.05 9.37 7.71
C VAL A 145 -15.74 9.61 6.98
N THR A 146 -15.76 10.49 5.98
CA THR A 146 -14.62 10.76 5.09
C THR A 146 -14.16 12.21 5.13
N ALA A 147 -14.54 12.96 6.17
CA ALA A 147 -14.13 14.35 6.38
C ALA A 147 -14.36 14.76 7.84
N PRO A 148 -13.58 15.72 8.37
CA PRO A 148 -13.87 16.36 9.65
C PRO A 148 -15.22 17.11 9.59
N ASN A 149 -15.94 17.12 10.70
CA ASN A 149 -17.22 17.83 10.80
C ASN A 149 -17.21 18.81 11.98
N PRO A 150 -17.25 20.14 11.73
CA PRO A 150 -17.19 21.13 12.79
C PRO A 150 -18.52 21.30 13.55
N THR A 151 -19.56 20.55 13.18
CA THR A 151 -20.88 20.58 13.81
C THR A 151 -21.29 19.16 14.20
N TRP A 152 -21.79 19.00 15.43
CA TRP A 152 -22.23 17.71 15.93
C TRP A 152 -23.21 16.99 14.99
N SER A 153 -22.96 15.71 14.76
CA SER A 153 -23.81 14.82 13.98
C SER A 153 -23.79 13.42 14.59
N ALA A 154 -24.83 13.08 15.35
CA ALA A 154 -24.96 11.74 15.95
C ALA A 154 -24.91 10.60 14.91
N SER A 155 -25.26 10.90 13.65
CA SER A 155 -25.19 9.91 12.57
C SER A 155 -23.77 9.44 12.25
N GLU A 156 -22.75 10.21 12.65
CA GLU A 156 -21.33 9.92 12.40
C GLU A 156 -20.67 9.03 13.46
N TRP A 157 -21.38 8.70 14.54
CA TRP A 157 -20.80 8.01 15.70
C TRP A 157 -21.56 6.72 16.04
N ASN A 158 -20.80 5.72 16.50
CA ASN A 158 -21.28 4.60 17.30
C ASN A 158 -20.99 4.95 18.76
N VAL A 159 -22.00 4.86 19.61
CA VAL A 159 -21.87 5.28 21.02
C VAL A 159 -22.44 4.19 21.91
N ASP A 160 -21.60 3.73 22.83
CA ASP A 160 -21.87 2.76 23.88
C ASP A 160 -21.79 3.48 25.23
N ASN A 161 -22.75 3.25 26.12
CA ASN A 161 -22.78 3.86 27.46
C ASN A 161 -23.59 3.03 28.46
N ASP A 162 -23.45 3.31 29.75
CA ASP A 162 -24.18 2.58 30.81
C ASP A 162 -25.67 2.97 30.94
N SER A 163 -26.09 4.10 30.34
CA SER A 163 -27.48 4.58 30.31
C SER A 163 -28.37 3.81 29.31
N GLY A 164 -27.78 2.92 28.50
CA GLY A 164 -28.47 2.00 27.58
C GLY A 164 -28.25 2.28 26.09
N GLY A 165 -27.29 3.14 25.74
CA GLY A 165 -26.80 3.34 24.39
C GLY A 165 -25.89 2.20 23.92
N GLY A 166 -25.97 1.88 22.63
CA GLY A 166 -25.11 0.88 21.98
C GLY A 166 -25.13 -0.49 22.66
N ASP A 167 -23.94 -1.04 22.89
CA ASP A 167 -23.69 -2.31 23.58
C ASP A 167 -23.68 -2.19 25.10
N GLY A 168 -24.00 -1.01 25.65
CA GLY A 168 -23.99 -0.75 27.09
C GLY A 168 -22.63 -0.30 27.61
N ALA A 169 -22.43 -0.40 28.93
CA ALA A 169 -21.16 -0.08 29.59
C ALA A 169 -20.02 -0.97 29.07
N GLN A 170 -18.86 -0.36 28.79
CA GLN A 170 -17.68 -1.04 28.26
C GLN A 170 -16.56 -1.10 29.30
N ASN A 171 -15.96 -2.28 29.47
CA ASN A 171 -14.79 -2.48 30.34
C ASN A 171 -13.51 -2.44 29.50
N ALA A 172 -12.46 -1.82 30.03
CA ALA A 172 -11.12 -1.92 29.44
C ALA A 172 -10.36 -3.15 29.98
N PRO A 173 -9.57 -3.84 29.13
CA PRO A 173 -9.31 -3.50 27.74
C PRO A 173 -10.35 -4.03 26.73
N GLU A 174 -11.26 -4.93 27.11
CA GLU A 174 -12.04 -5.72 26.14
C GLU A 174 -12.94 -4.91 25.20
N GLY A 175 -13.44 -3.74 25.62
CA GLY A 175 -14.32 -2.87 24.84
C GLY A 175 -13.62 -1.77 24.04
N TYR A 176 -12.28 -1.77 23.97
CA TYR A 176 -11.51 -0.69 23.35
C TYR A 176 -10.34 -1.25 22.53
N ASP A 177 -10.02 -0.57 21.44
CA ASP A 177 -8.92 -0.92 20.53
C ASP A 177 -8.11 0.32 20.13
N PRO A 178 -7.52 1.07 21.10
CA PRO A 178 -6.78 2.28 20.78
C PRO A 178 -5.64 1.99 19.80
N GLY A 179 -5.43 2.94 18.89
CA GLY A 179 -4.51 2.80 17.78
C GLY A 179 -5.13 2.10 16.57
N GLN A 180 -6.40 1.70 16.63
CA GLN A 180 -7.17 1.12 15.53
C GLN A 180 -8.50 1.85 15.40
N TRP A 181 -8.81 2.36 14.22
CA TRP A 181 -10.11 2.94 13.92
C TRP A 181 -10.84 2.08 12.88
N ILE A 182 -12.12 1.76 13.09
CA ILE A 182 -12.90 0.96 12.13
C ILE A 182 -12.98 1.57 10.71
N GLY A 183 -12.77 2.89 10.59
CA GLY A 183 -12.71 3.58 9.30
C GLY A 183 -11.33 3.61 8.65
N LEU A 184 -10.27 3.28 9.39
CA LEU A 184 -8.97 2.95 8.81
C LEU A 184 -9.08 1.58 8.15
N SER A 185 -9.57 1.57 6.91
CA SER A 185 -9.24 0.46 6.03
C SER A 185 -7.74 0.48 5.78
N VAL A 186 -7.01 -0.47 6.37
CA VAL A 186 -5.97 -1.17 5.61
C VAL A 186 -6.61 -1.62 4.30
N GLY A 187 -6.56 -0.79 3.25
CA GLY A 187 -7.35 -1.06 2.05
C GLY A 187 -7.62 0.10 1.09
N ASN A 188 -7.09 1.30 1.30
CA ASN A 188 -7.02 2.34 0.25
C ASN A 188 -5.58 2.71 -0.15
N ASP A 189 -4.58 2.13 0.51
CA ASP A 189 -3.22 2.25 0.06
C ASP A 189 -3.06 1.48 -1.26
N PRO A 190 -2.40 2.07 -2.26
CA PRO A 190 -2.02 1.36 -3.46
C PRO A 190 -1.23 0.10 -3.08
N VAL A 191 -1.68 -1.05 -3.59
CA VAL A 191 -0.93 -2.30 -3.47
C VAL A 191 -0.59 -2.75 -4.88
N VAL A 192 0.68 -3.11 -5.08
CA VAL A 192 1.19 -3.67 -6.32
C VAL A 192 1.90 -4.96 -5.98
N THR A 193 1.54 -6.03 -6.67
CA THR A 193 2.14 -7.36 -6.54
C THR A 193 2.64 -7.84 -7.90
N VAL A 194 3.80 -8.50 -7.89
CA VAL A 194 4.44 -9.03 -9.10
C VAL A 194 4.55 -10.55 -9.02
N GLY A 195 4.55 -11.19 -10.19
CA GLY A 195 4.78 -12.62 -10.34
C GLY A 195 6.22 -13.04 -10.09
N SER A 196 6.51 -14.32 -10.34
CA SER A 196 7.84 -14.91 -10.14
C SER A 196 8.86 -14.48 -11.20
N ASP A 197 10.14 -14.62 -10.85
CA ASP A 197 11.28 -14.44 -11.75
C ASP A 197 11.16 -15.26 -13.04
N VAL A 198 11.65 -14.70 -14.15
CA VAL A 198 11.68 -15.34 -15.47
C VAL A 198 13.10 -15.71 -15.83
N SER A 199 13.34 -17.00 -16.10
CA SER A 199 14.65 -17.55 -16.46
C SER A 199 14.56 -18.42 -17.71
N GLY A 200 15.71 -18.77 -18.30
CA GLY A 200 15.78 -19.59 -19.51
C GLY A 200 15.42 -18.85 -20.79
N LEU A 201 15.60 -17.52 -20.81
CA LEU A 201 15.43 -16.69 -22.01
C LEU A 201 16.63 -16.86 -22.95
N ASP A 202 16.86 -18.09 -23.39
CA ASP A 202 18.08 -18.50 -24.09
C ASP A 202 17.89 -18.51 -25.62
N TYR A 203 18.96 -18.22 -26.36
CA TYR A 203 19.01 -18.39 -27.81
C TYR A 203 20.45 -18.54 -28.34
N PHE A 204 20.62 -19.01 -29.57
CA PHE A 204 21.93 -19.04 -30.24
C PHE A 204 22.21 -17.73 -30.96
N GLU A 205 23.43 -17.20 -30.88
CA GLU A 205 23.84 -15.97 -31.55
C GLU A 205 23.34 -15.91 -33.01
N GLY A 206 22.73 -14.78 -33.39
CA GLY A 206 22.12 -14.60 -34.71
C GLY A 206 20.67 -15.09 -34.86
N TYR A 207 20.15 -15.84 -33.89
CA TYR A 207 18.79 -16.40 -33.89
C TYR A 207 17.87 -15.78 -32.83
N GLY A 208 18.30 -14.68 -32.21
CA GLY A 208 17.48 -13.94 -31.27
C GLY A 208 16.29 -13.23 -31.97
N PRO A 209 15.30 -12.76 -31.21
CA PRO A 209 15.23 -12.76 -29.74
C PRO A 209 14.96 -14.17 -29.18
N SER A 210 15.07 -14.34 -27.86
CA SER A 210 14.69 -15.60 -27.22
C SER A 210 13.19 -15.90 -27.41
N SER A 211 12.79 -17.13 -27.11
CA SER A 211 11.37 -17.38 -26.79
C SER A 211 10.97 -16.51 -25.60
N GLU A 212 9.73 -16.01 -25.62
CA GLU A 212 9.20 -15.18 -24.54
C GLU A 212 8.84 -16.04 -23.31
N GLY A 213 9.11 -15.51 -22.12
CA GLY A 213 8.49 -15.92 -20.86
C GLY A 213 7.49 -14.85 -20.41
N SER A 214 6.94 -15.01 -19.21
CA SER A 214 5.98 -14.04 -18.68
C SER A 214 5.92 -14.01 -17.16
N PHE A 215 5.50 -12.87 -16.61
CA PHE A 215 5.15 -12.69 -15.20
C PHE A 215 3.85 -11.87 -15.08
N SER A 216 3.18 -11.91 -13.93
CA SER A 216 1.99 -11.09 -13.66
C SER A 216 2.35 -9.77 -12.98
N VAL A 217 1.54 -8.75 -13.23
CA VAL A 217 1.50 -7.51 -12.45
C VAL A 217 0.05 -7.25 -12.10
N ASP A 218 -0.22 -7.21 -10.81
CA ASP A 218 -1.56 -6.98 -10.26
C ASP A 218 -1.51 -5.81 -9.27
N GLY A 219 -2.56 -5.01 -9.23
CA GLY A 219 -2.65 -3.91 -8.28
C GLY A 219 -4.09 -3.51 -7.95
N ILE A 220 -4.25 -2.96 -6.75
CA ILE A 220 -5.52 -2.48 -6.19
C ILE A 220 -5.30 -1.10 -5.57
N ASN A 221 -6.39 -0.34 -5.43
CA ASN A 221 -6.41 1.03 -4.89
C ASN A 221 -5.51 2.00 -5.66
N LEU A 222 -5.41 1.81 -6.98
CA LEU A 222 -4.61 2.61 -7.87
C LEU A 222 -5.38 3.88 -8.29
N ALA A 223 -4.69 5.02 -8.25
CA ALA A 223 -5.15 6.32 -8.76
C ALA A 223 -4.50 6.68 -10.11
N GLN A 224 -3.50 5.92 -10.54
CA GLN A 224 -2.76 6.08 -11.78
C GLN A 224 -2.29 4.72 -12.31
N ASP A 225 -1.69 4.71 -13.50
CA ASP A 225 -1.15 3.48 -14.09
C ASP A 225 0.17 3.05 -13.43
N ILE A 226 0.46 1.75 -13.47
CA ILE A 226 1.73 1.17 -13.04
C ILE A 226 2.72 1.26 -14.20
N THR A 227 3.97 1.66 -13.95
CA THR A 227 5.02 1.66 -14.97
C THR A 227 5.91 0.42 -14.82
N VAL A 228 6.20 -0.27 -15.91
CA VAL A 228 7.15 -1.39 -15.95
C VAL A 228 8.31 -0.99 -16.86
N SER A 229 9.54 -1.27 -16.44
CA SER A 229 10.75 -1.02 -17.24
C SER A 229 11.80 -2.13 -17.08
N VAL A 230 12.62 -2.33 -18.11
CA VAL A 230 13.71 -3.30 -18.15
C VAL A 230 14.98 -2.68 -18.73
N SER A 231 16.13 -3.31 -18.51
CA SER A 231 17.39 -2.94 -19.17
C SER A 231 17.36 -3.29 -20.66
N THR A 232 18.29 -2.73 -21.45
CA THR A 232 18.32 -2.88 -22.92
C THR A 232 18.57 -4.31 -23.42
N SER A 233 19.02 -5.22 -22.55
CA SER A 233 19.16 -6.64 -22.91
C SER A 233 17.83 -7.39 -22.94
N PHE A 234 16.77 -6.84 -22.34
CA PHE A 234 15.45 -7.44 -22.30
C PHE A 234 14.42 -6.53 -22.97
N GLU A 235 13.36 -7.14 -23.48
CA GLU A 235 12.20 -6.42 -24.00
C GLU A 235 10.93 -6.98 -23.38
N ILE A 236 9.95 -6.12 -23.10
CA ILE A 236 8.66 -6.45 -22.48
C ILE A 236 7.48 -6.05 -23.35
N SER A 237 6.35 -6.75 -23.23
CA SER A 237 5.12 -6.47 -23.95
C SER A 237 3.87 -6.86 -23.15
N LEU A 238 2.75 -6.20 -23.44
CA LEU A 238 1.40 -6.60 -22.99
C LEU A 238 0.75 -7.63 -23.93
N ALA A 239 1.35 -7.91 -25.09
CA ALA A 239 0.84 -8.83 -26.09
C ALA A 239 1.90 -9.85 -26.48
N SER A 240 1.54 -11.13 -26.43
CA SER A 240 2.39 -12.22 -26.92
C SER A 240 2.79 -11.99 -28.38
N GLY A 241 4.08 -12.16 -28.68
CA GLY A 241 4.64 -12.12 -30.03
C GLY A 241 4.73 -10.75 -30.72
N SER A 242 4.31 -9.65 -30.11
CA SER A 242 4.38 -8.31 -30.73
C SER A 242 4.44 -7.18 -29.70
N GLY A 243 4.78 -5.95 -30.13
CA GLY A 243 4.71 -4.77 -29.25
C GLY A 243 5.80 -4.65 -28.18
N PHE A 244 6.91 -5.37 -28.35
CA PHE A 244 8.04 -5.36 -27.42
C PHE A 244 8.73 -4.00 -27.34
N ALA A 245 8.97 -3.54 -26.12
CA ALA A 245 9.63 -2.28 -25.78
C ALA A 245 10.46 -2.44 -24.48
N ASN A 246 11.19 -1.41 -24.08
CA ASN A 246 11.95 -1.40 -22.81
C ASN A 246 11.14 -0.81 -21.63
N SER A 247 9.98 -0.22 -21.91
CA SER A 247 9.05 0.29 -20.89
C SER A 247 7.62 0.28 -21.41
N LEU A 248 6.65 0.06 -20.52
CA LEU A 248 5.22 0.10 -20.79
C LEU A 248 4.43 0.50 -19.53
N ASN A 249 3.17 0.84 -19.71
CA ASN A 249 2.23 1.08 -18.61
C ASN A 249 1.21 -0.05 -18.52
N VAL A 250 0.95 -0.52 -17.31
CA VAL A 250 -0.21 -1.36 -17.00
C VAL A 250 -1.34 -0.44 -16.54
N LEU A 251 -2.40 -0.39 -17.35
CA LEU A 251 -3.49 0.55 -17.16
C LEU A 251 -4.36 0.16 -15.97
N SER A 252 -4.65 1.15 -15.12
CA SER A 252 -5.65 1.02 -14.07
C SER A 252 -7.07 1.17 -14.63
N ASP A 253 -8.03 0.43 -14.08
CA ASP A 253 -9.44 0.57 -14.41
C ASP A 253 -10.13 1.64 -13.53
N GLN A 254 -11.40 1.92 -13.82
CA GLN A 254 -12.17 2.93 -13.07
C GLN A 254 -12.46 2.54 -11.62
N SER A 255 -12.21 1.28 -11.24
CA SER A 255 -12.27 0.80 -9.85
C SER A 255 -10.90 0.84 -9.15
N GLY A 256 -9.87 1.38 -9.80
CA GLY A 256 -8.52 1.45 -9.24
C GLY A 256 -7.84 0.08 -9.19
N THR A 257 -8.20 -0.84 -10.07
CA THR A 257 -7.54 -2.14 -10.19
C THR A 257 -6.79 -2.27 -11.50
N ALA A 258 -5.67 -2.99 -11.48
CA ALA A 258 -4.91 -3.34 -12.67
C ALA A 258 -4.53 -4.81 -12.59
N SER A 259 -4.62 -5.53 -13.71
CA SER A 259 -4.13 -6.90 -13.82
C SER A 259 -3.65 -7.15 -15.24
N ALA A 260 -2.39 -7.52 -15.39
CA ALA A 260 -1.79 -7.82 -16.68
C ALA A 260 -0.76 -8.94 -16.60
N THR A 261 -0.67 -9.71 -17.69
CA THR A 261 0.47 -10.58 -17.97
C THR A 261 1.47 -9.79 -18.79
N ILE A 262 2.70 -9.70 -18.30
CA ILE A 262 3.82 -9.08 -19.00
C ILE A 262 4.64 -10.17 -19.66
N TYR A 263 4.74 -10.14 -20.99
CA TYR A 263 5.61 -11.00 -21.76
C TYR A 263 7.00 -10.39 -21.82
N VAL A 264 8.04 -11.20 -21.63
CA VAL A 264 9.44 -10.74 -21.60
C VAL A 264 10.31 -11.68 -22.42
N ARG A 265 11.28 -11.13 -23.15
CA ARG A 265 12.27 -11.91 -23.91
C ARG A 265 13.64 -11.26 -23.86
N LEU A 266 14.69 -12.06 -24.07
CA LEU A 266 16.04 -11.55 -24.27
C LEU A 266 16.15 -10.99 -25.70
N ALA A 267 16.65 -9.76 -25.81
CA ALA A 267 16.69 -9.01 -27.07
C ALA A 267 17.58 -9.70 -28.12
N SER A 268 17.25 -9.50 -29.40
CA SER A 268 18.06 -10.02 -30.51
C SER A 268 19.38 -9.26 -30.67
N GLY A 269 20.39 -9.90 -31.27
CA GLY A 269 21.63 -9.24 -31.66
C GLY A 269 22.64 -9.03 -30.54
N LEU A 270 22.40 -9.62 -29.36
CA LEU A 270 23.37 -9.69 -28.28
C LEU A 270 24.46 -10.73 -28.60
N SER A 271 25.67 -10.48 -28.13
CA SER A 271 26.82 -11.39 -28.24
C SER A 271 26.70 -12.57 -27.26
N PRO A 272 27.48 -13.65 -27.45
CA PRO A 272 27.46 -14.79 -26.54
C PRO A 272 27.88 -14.40 -25.13
N ASP A 273 26.94 -14.47 -24.19
CA ASP A 273 27.15 -14.17 -22.77
C ASP A 273 25.95 -14.68 -21.93
N THR A 274 26.10 -14.62 -20.60
CA THR A 274 25.00 -14.74 -19.65
C THR A 274 24.45 -13.36 -19.33
N TYR A 275 23.15 -13.16 -19.55
CA TYR A 275 22.46 -11.91 -19.27
C TYR A 275 21.57 -12.06 -18.05
N SER A 276 21.72 -11.15 -17.09
CA SER A 276 20.85 -11.00 -15.93
C SER A 276 20.42 -9.55 -15.75
N GLY A 277 19.24 -9.35 -15.19
CA GLY A 277 18.66 -8.04 -14.93
C GLY A 277 17.35 -8.16 -14.18
N ASN A 278 16.66 -7.03 -13.97
CA ASN A 278 15.35 -6.99 -13.34
C ASN A 278 14.36 -6.25 -14.24
N ALA A 279 13.10 -6.68 -14.23
CA ALA A 279 11.99 -5.79 -14.51
C ALA A 279 11.67 -5.00 -13.24
N ILE A 280 11.66 -3.67 -13.36
CA ILE A 280 11.31 -2.74 -12.29
C ILE A 280 9.85 -2.33 -12.50
N VAL A 281 9.02 -2.59 -11.50
CA VAL A 281 7.60 -2.27 -11.47
C VAL A 281 7.38 -1.17 -10.46
N SER A 282 7.06 0.02 -10.95
CA SER A 282 7.02 1.26 -10.18
C SER A 282 5.60 1.81 -10.10
N TYR A 283 5.26 2.33 -8.92
CA TYR A 283 4.04 3.09 -8.67
C TYR A 283 4.35 4.26 -7.72
N SER A 284 3.71 5.42 -7.92
CA SER A 284 4.02 6.62 -7.15
C SER A 284 3.67 6.45 -5.67
N GLY A 285 4.59 6.81 -4.77
CA GLY A 285 4.39 6.68 -3.32
C GLY A 285 4.69 5.30 -2.75
N MET A 286 5.20 4.36 -3.55
CA MET A 286 5.61 3.03 -3.12
C MET A 286 7.08 2.75 -3.46
N ASP A 287 7.70 1.82 -2.73
CA ASP A 287 8.97 1.22 -3.15
C ASP A 287 8.77 0.31 -4.37
N ASP A 288 9.74 0.34 -5.28
CA ASP A 288 9.71 -0.47 -6.50
C ASP A 288 9.65 -1.97 -6.20
N GLN A 289 8.80 -2.69 -6.94
CA GLN A 289 8.81 -4.14 -6.98
C GLN A 289 9.73 -4.63 -8.11
N THR A 290 10.35 -5.78 -7.93
CA THR A 290 11.33 -6.31 -8.89
C THR A 290 11.05 -7.76 -9.25
N VAL A 291 11.17 -8.08 -10.53
CA VAL A 291 11.15 -9.45 -11.06
C VAL A 291 12.49 -9.74 -11.71
N GLY A 292 13.19 -10.77 -11.25
CA GLY A 292 14.47 -11.19 -11.81
C GLY A 292 14.31 -11.78 -13.21
N LEU A 293 15.22 -11.42 -14.12
CA LEU A 293 15.26 -11.86 -15.51
C LEU A 293 16.61 -12.48 -15.83
N SER A 294 16.62 -13.63 -16.51
CA SER A 294 17.86 -14.28 -16.94
C SER A 294 17.75 -15.10 -18.23
N GLY A 295 18.84 -15.11 -18.99
CA GLY A 295 18.99 -15.92 -20.20
C GLY A 295 20.45 -15.95 -20.69
N ILE A 296 20.72 -16.86 -21.62
CA ILE A 296 22.06 -17.11 -22.17
C ILE A 296 22.01 -16.99 -23.69
N VAL A 297 22.95 -16.22 -24.24
CA VAL A 297 23.27 -16.29 -25.67
C VAL A 297 24.42 -17.25 -25.87
N THR A 298 24.19 -18.34 -26.59
CA THR A 298 25.24 -19.32 -26.89
C THR A 298 25.83 -19.01 -28.26
N ALA A 299 27.16 -19.06 -28.40
CA ALA A 299 27.81 -18.89 -29.70
C ALA A 299 27.28 -19.94 -30.70
N ALA A 300 26.96 -19.50 -31.92
CA ALA A 300 26.70 -20.42 -33.01
C ALA A 300 28.06 -20.92 -33.53
N ASP A 301 28.48 -22.13 -33.13
CA ASP A 301 29.69 -22.77 -33.64
C ASP A 301 29.31 -23.77 -34.75
N PRO A 302 29.42 -23.38 -36.04
CA PRO A 302 29.04 -24.25 -37.13
C PRO A 302 30.02 -25.42 -37.25
N GLN A 303 29.53 -26.65 -37.11
CA GLN A 303 30.34 -27.85 -37.26
C GLN A 303 30.11 -28.51 -38.61
N ILE A 304 31.18 -28.61 -39.40
CA ILE A 304 31.21 -29.38 -40.65
C ILE A 304 31.95 -30.69 -40.39
N THR A 305 31.28 -31.81 -40.62
CA THR A 305 31.91 -33.13 -40.59
C THR A 305 31.94 -33.73 -42.00
N VAL A 306 33.12 -34.18 -42.41
CA VAL A 306 33.33 -34.95 -43.65
C VAL A 306 33.76 -36.36 -43.26
N THR A 307 32.93 -37.36 -43.55
CA THR A 307 33.09 -38.73 -43.01
C THR A 307 33.78 -39.72 -43.94
N ALA A 308 34.44 -39.27 -45.01
CA ALA A 308 35.18 -40.18 -45.89
C ALA A 308 36.49 -39.58 -46.41
N TYR A 309 37.46 -40.46 -46.63
CA TYR A 309 38.71 -40.18 -47.32
C TYR A 309 38.64 -40.90 -48.67
N LEU A 310 38.54 -40.16 -49.77
CA LEU A 310 38.43 -40.72 -51.12
C LEU A 310 39.83 -41.17 -51.58
N ASP A 311 40.16 -42.46 -51.52
CA ASP A 311 41.49 -42.97 -51.88
C ASP A 311 41.52 -44.03 -52.99
N ASP A 312 40.36 -44.55 -53.43
CA ASP A 312 40.31 -45.60 -54.47
C ASP A 312 39.70 -45.14 -55.80
N LEU A 313 40.30 -44.11 -56.40
CA LEU A 313 39.96 -43.61 -57.75
C LEU A 313 40.86 -44.21 -58.85
N ASN A 314 41.27 -45.46 -58.68
CA ASN A 314 42.17 -46.14 -59.63
C ASN A 314 41.39 -46.75 -60.81
N TYR A 315 41.99 -46.77 -62.02
CA TYR A 315 41.46 -47.55 -63.15
C TYR A 315 42.59 -48.13 -64.02
N ILE A 316 42.28 -49.21 -64.75
CA ILE A 316 43.25 -49.89 -65.63
C ILE A 316 43.08 -49.37 -67.07
N ILE A 317 44.14 -48.77 -67.62
CA ILE A 317 44.12 -48.15 -68.96
C ILE A 317 43.66 -49.11 -70.06
N SER A 318 44.06 -50.39 -69.99
CA SER A 318 43.69 -51.40 -70.99
C SER A 318 42.22 -51.81 -70.94
N GLN A 319 41.47 -51.45 -69.89
CA GLN A 319 40.04 -51.73 -69.73
C GLN A 319 39.14 -50.54 -70.10
N GLY A 320 39.74 -49.38 -70.43
CA GLY A 320 39.03 -48.12 -70.65
C GLY A 320 38.60 -47.47 -69.34
N GLY A 321 38.83 -46.16 -69.20
CA GLY A 321 38.40 -45.37 -68.04
C GLY A 321 37.01 -44.75 -68.21
N PRO A 322 36.46 -44.10 -67.17
CA PRO A 322 37.08 -43.72 -65.87
C PRO A 322 37.07 -44.84 -64.78
N SER A 323 37.56 -44.52 -63.57
CA SER A 323 37.39 -45.37 -62.37
C SER A 323 35.91 -45.54 -62.01
N ALA A 324 35.63 -46.42 -61.05
CA ALA A 324 34.33 -46.39 -60.38
C ALA A 324 34.14 -45.04 -59.67
N GLU A 325 32.88 -44.63 -59.54
CA GLU A 325 32.51 -43.47 -58.72
C GLU A 325 32.72 -43.80 -57.24
N ASP A 326 33.19 -42.81 -56.49
CA ASP A 326 33.27 -42.86 -55.03
C ASP A 326 32.48 -41.67 -54.47
N SER A 327 31.99 -41.80 -53.24
CA SER A 327 31.08 -40.82 -52.63
C SER A 327 31.44 -40.55 -51.18
N PHE A 328 31.24 -39.31 -50.77
CA PHE A 328 31.35 -38.89 -49.37
C PHE A 328 30.09 -38.12 -48.98
N SER A 329 29.77 -38.15 -47.70
CA SER A 329 28.74 -37.30 -47.11
C SER A 329 29.38 -36.08 -46.45
N ILE A 330 28.74 -34.94 -46.63
CA ILE A 330 28.96 -33.73 -45.84
C ILE A 330 27.72 -33.56 -44.98
N GLU A 331 27.90 -33.49 -43.67
CA GLU A 331 26.86 -33.10 -42.74
C GLU A 331 27.30 -31.82 -42.03
N GLY A 332 26.38 -30.86 -41.94
CA GLY A 332 26.52 -29.67 -41.12
C GLY A 332 25.58 -29.77 -39.93
N LEU A 333 26.08 -29.48 -38.73
CA LEU A 333 25.28 -29.31 -37.54
C LEU A 333 25.60 -27.93 -36.96
N PHE A 334 24.54 -27.11 -36.92
CA PHE A 334 24.53 -25.66 -36.74
C PHE A 334 25.22 -24.89 -37.87
#